data_AF-A0A369BHM4-F1
#
_entry.id   AF-A0A369BHM4-F1
#
_cell.length_a   1.000
_cell.length_b   1.000
_cell.length_c   1.000
_cell.angle_alpha   90.00
_cell.angle_beta   90.00
_cell.angle_gamma   90.00
#
_symmetry.space_group_name_H-M   'P 1'
#
loop_
_entity.id
_entity.type
_entity.pdbx_description
1 polymer ?
#
loop_
_entity_poly.entity_id
_entity_poly.type
_entity_poly.pdbx_seq_one_letter_code
_entity_poly.pdbx_strand_id
1 'polypeptide(L)'
;MGIRVRHSGRYREIAMALGRHGFGYMAEEIGLTRLFAVPLRWIHKEEHSSLTLGERIRLVLEELGPTFIKLGQLASTRSDLLPRVYYRGTC
;
A
#
# COMPACT_ATOMS: atom_id res chain seq x y z
N MET A 1 4.64 -19.19 21.10
CA MET A 1 5.55 -18.95 19.96
C MET A 1 5.59 -17.44 19.68
N GLY A 2 6.44 -16.69 20.39
CA GLY A 2 6.50 -15.24 20.25
C GLY A 2 7.39 -14.87 19.06
N ILE A 3 6.79 -14.39 17.96
CA ILE A 3 7.57 -13.75 16.90
C ILE A 3 8.21 -12.52 17.54
N ARG A 4 9.51 -12.60 17.85
CA ARG A 4 10.29 -11.46 18.29
C ARG A 4 10.44 -10.51 17.10
N VAL A 5 9.45 -9.65 16.89
CA VAL A 5 9.51 -8.60 15.87
C VAL A 5 10.48 -7.53 16.39
N ARG A 6 11.77 -7.68 16.12
CA ARG A 6 12.81 -6.67 16.44
C ARG A 6 12.65 -5.36 15.66
N HIS A 7 11.60 -5.24 14.82
CA HIS A 7 11.32 -4.10 13.95
C HIS A 7 9.88 -3.55 14.06
N SER A 8 9.21 -3.69 15.21
CA SER A 8 7.80 -3.27 15.39
C SER A 8 7.51 -1.81 15.01
N GLY A 9 8.52 -0.93 15.10
CA GLY A 9 8.40 0.47 14.66
C GLY A 9 8.15 0.64 13.16
N ARG A 10 8.85 -0.12 12.30
CA ARG A 10 8.73 0.00 10.85
C ARG A 10 7.39 -0.52 10.32
N TYR A 11 6.86 -1.57 10.95
CA TYR A 11 5.55 -2.09 10.55
C TYR A 11 4.41 -1.17 10.94
N ARG A 12 4.54 -0.46 12.08
CA ARG A 12 3.60 0.59 12.45
C ARG A 12 3.62 1.74 11.45
N GLU A 13 4.81 2.14 11.02
CA GLU A 13 4.99 3.16 9.97
C GLU A 13 4.33 2.73 8.65
N ILE A 14 4.47 1.46 8.26
CA ILE A 14 3.80 0.92 7.08
C ILE A 14 2.27 1.01 7.20
N ALA A 15 1.71 0.57 8.33
CA ALA A 15 0.26 0.62 8.56
C ALA A 15 -0.28 2.06 8.60
N MET A 16 0.51 3.01 9.13
CA MET A 16 0.14 4.42 9.16
C MET A 16 0.18 5.06 7.77
N ALA A 17 1.22 4.80 6.97
CA ALA A 17 1.32 5.29 5.60
C ALA A 17 0.16 4.76 4.74
N LEU A 18 -0.15 3.46 4.81
CA LEU A 18 -1.31 2.87 4.13
C LEU A 18 -2.61 3.56 4.54
N GLY A 19 -2.81 3.81 5.83
CA GLY A 19 -3.99 4.50 6.35
C GLY A 19 -4.16 5.93 5.81
N ARG A 20 -3.09 6.74 5.83
CA ARG A 20 -3.13 8.15 5.37
C ARG A 20 -3.49 8.31 3.90
N HIS A 21 -3.07 7.36 3.07
CA HIS A 21 -3.35 7.34 1.64
C HIS A 21 -4.62 6.53 1.30
N GLY A 22 -5.43 6.17 2.30
CA GLY A 22 -6.72 5.49 2.19
C GLY A 22 -6.66 4.01 1.79
N PHE A 23 -5.49 3.36 1.93
CA PHE A 23 -5.35 1.90 1.88
C PHE A 23 -5.55 1.26 3.26
N GLY A 24 -6.29 1.95 4.13
CA GLY A 24 -6.53 1.51 5.49
C GLY A 24 -7.24 0.17 5.58
N TYR A 25 -8.19 -0.06 4.67
CA TYR A 25 -8.88 -1.34 4.53
C TYR A 25 -7.90 -2.48 4.22
N MET A 26 -6.93 -2.26 3.32
CA MET A 26 -5.91 -3.27 3.02
C MET A 26 -5.04 -3.57 4.24
N ALA A 27 -4.66 -2.54 5.01
CA ALA A 27 -3.89 -2.71 6.24
C ALA A 27 -4.66 -3.49 7.31
N GLU A 28 -5.99 -3.36 7.35
CA GLU A 28 -6.86 -4.11 8.24
C GLU A 28 -7.02 -5.57 7.78
N GLU A 29 -7.25 -5.80 6.49
CA GLU A 29 -7.43 -7.14 5.91
C GLU A 29 -6.20 -8.02 6.11
N ILE A 30 -4.99 -7.47 5.94
CA ILE A 30 -3.72 -8.18 6.19
C ILE A 30 -3.37 -8.28 7.69
N GLY A 31 -4.21 -7.75 8.58
CA GLY A 31 -4.02 -7.82 10.04
C GLY A 31 -2.93 -6.90 10.59
N LEU A 32 -2.39 -5.98 9.79
CA LEU A 32 -1.32 -5.06 10.22
C LEU A 32 -1.79 -4.15 11.36
N THR A 33 -3.04 -3.68 11.30
CA THR A 33 -3.61 -2.81 12.34
C THR A 33 -3.68 -3.50 13.71
N ARG A 34 -4.09 -4.77 13.73
CA ARG A 34 -4.24 -5.60 14.94
C ARG A 34 -2.90 -6.07 15.49
N LEU A 35 -1.95 -6.39 14.61
CA LEU A 35 -0.59 -6.81 15.00
C LEU A 35 0.23 -5.67 15.63
N PHE A 36 -0.01 -4.42 15.23
CA PHE A 36 0.80 -3.27 15.67
C PHE A 36 0.04 -2.24 16.51
N ALA A 37 -1.16 -2.59 16.99
CA ALA A 37 -2.01 -1.76 17.84
C ALA A 37 -2.22 -0.33 17.29
N VAL A 38 -2.41 -0.22 15.96
CA VAL A 38 -2.65 1.07 15.32
C VAL A 38 -4.12 1.43 15.46
N PRO A 39 -4.48 2.61 16.01
CA PRO A 39 -5.88 2.91 16.23
C PRO A 39 -6.60 3.17 14.90
N LEU A 40 -7.71 2.47 14.62
CA LEU A 40 -8.43 2.53 13.34
C LEU A 40 -8.82 3.96 12.90
N ARG A 41 -9.04 4.86 13.85
CA ARG A 41 -9.34 6.28 13.57
C ARG A 41 -8.28 6.99 12.73
N TRP A 42 -7.02 6.55 12.81
CA TRP A 42 -5.90 7.13 12.04
C TRP A 42 -5.79 6.54 10.63
N ILE A 43 -6.48 5.43 10.40
CA ILE A 43 -6.38 4.61 9.20
C ILE A 43 -7.51 4.91 8.21
N HIS A 44 -8.66 5.38 8.74
CA HIS A 44 -9.80 5.82 7.93
C HIS A 44 -9.79 7.33 7.62
N LYS A 45 -8.68 8.03 7.89
CA LYS A 45 -8.54 9.44 7.50
C LYS A 45 -8.11 9.50 6.03
N GLU A 46 -9.08 9.42 5.12
CA GLU A 46 -8.82 9.59 3.69
C GLU A 46 -8.52 11.06 3.38
N GLU A 47 -7.23 11.39 3.24
CA GLU A 47 -6.79 12.76 2.93
C GLU A 47 -6.74 13.03 1.41
N HIS A 48 -6.88 11.98 0.58
CA HIS A 48 -6.60 12.00 -0.85
C HIS A 48 -7.71 11.39 -1.73
N SER A 49 -8.97 11.74 -1.46
CA SER A 49 -10.13 11.25 -2.23
C SER A 49 -10.18 11.74 -3.69
N SER A 50 -9.42 12.78 -4.04
CA SER A 50 -9.33 13.33 -5.40
C SER A 50 -8.24 12.69 -6.27
N LEU A 51 -7.38 11.83 -5.71
CA LEU A 51 -6.25 11.22 -6.43
C LEU A 51 -6.65 9.89 -7.07
N THR A 52 -6.06 9.59 -8.23
CA THR A 52 -6.19 8.28 -8.87
C THR A 52 -5.52 7.19 -8.03
N LEU A 53 -5.94 5.93 -8.24
CA LEU A 53 -5.34 4.79 -7.53
C LEU A 53 -3.81 4.72 -7.71
N GLY A 54 -3.31 4.99 -8.92
CA GLY A 54 -1.87 4.98 -9.22
C GLY A 54 -1.10 6.06 -8.45
N GLU A 55 -1.67 7.27 -8.35
CA GLU A 55 -1.07 8.37 -7.57
C GLU A 55 -1.04 8.04 -6.08
N ARG A 56 -2.12 7.47 -5.55
CA ARG A 56 -2.18 7.04 -4.14
C ARG A 56 -1.14 5.94 -3.84
N ILE A 57 -0.99 4.96 -4.73
CA ILE A 57 0.05 3.91 -4.59
C ILE A 57 1.43 4.55 -4.61
N ARG A 58 1.70 5.47 -5.54
CA ARG A 58 2.99 6.15 -5.63
C ARG A 58 3.32 6.90 -4.32
N LEU A 59 2.37 7.64 -3.76
CA LEU A 59 2.56 8.38 -2.51
C LEU A 59 2.84 7.45 -1.33
N VAL A 60 2.14 6.32 -1.23
CA VAL A 60 2.46 5.28 -0.23
C VAL A 60 3.89 4.81 -0.39
N LEU A 61 4.29 4.40 -1.61
CA LEU A 61 5.63 3.87 -1.84
C LEU A 61 6.73 4.92 -1.58
N GLU A 62 6.45 6.19 -1.86
CA GLU A 62 7.34 7.32 -1.51
C GLU A 62 7.46 7.49 0.01
N GLU A 63 6.36 7.46 0.77
CA GLU A 63 6.37 7.58 2.24
C GLU A 63 7.04 6.38 2.92
N LEU A 64 6.86 5.16 2.38
CA LEU A 64 7.53 3.96 2.87
C LEU A 64 9.05 3.92 2.57
N GLY A 65 9.51 4.80 1.69
CA GLY A 65 10.92 5.01 1.36
C GLY A 65 11.43 4.23 0.15
N PRO A 66 12.71 4.44 -0.20
CA PRO A 66 13.28 4.02 -1.50
C PRO A 66 13.26 2.50 -1.74
N THR A 67 13.19 1.68 -0.69
CA THR A 67 13.02 0.24 -0.81
C THR A 67 11.67 -0.12 -1.43
N PHE A 68 10.60 0.55 -1.03
CA PHE A 68 9.25 0.29 -1.54
C PHE A 68 9.05 0.91 -2.93
N ILE A 69 9.69 2.05 -3.22
CA ILE A 69 9.75 2.59 -4.58
C ILE A 69 10.35 1.56 -5.55
N LYS A 70 11.46 0.91 -5.18
CA LYS A 70 12.07 -0.16 -5.99
C LYS A 70 11.18 -1.39 -6.13
N LEU A 71 10.41 -1.75 -5.10
CA LEU A 71 9.41 -2.82 -5.19
C LEU A 71 8.27 -2.45 -6.15
N GLY A 72 7.82 -1.19 -6.13
CA GLY A 72 6.85 -0.67 -7.10
C GLY A 72 7.40 -0.73 -8.53
N GLN A 73 8.66 -0.33 -8.72
CA GLN A 73 9.33 -0.46 -10.03
C GLN A 73 9.44 -1.92 -10.48
N LEU A 74 9.75 -2.85 -9.56
CA LEU A 74 9.79 -4.28 -9.86
C LEU A 74 8.41 -4.84 -10.22
N ALA A 75 7.36 -4.43 -9.49
CA ALA A 75 5.98 -4.81 -9.79
C ALA A 75 5.54 -4.26 -11.16
N SER A 76 5.86 -3.00 -11.48
CA SER A 76 5.57 -2.37 -12.78
C SER A 76 6.37 -2.97 -13.93
N THR A 77 7.58 -3.47 -13.68
CA THR A 77 8.39 -4.16 -14.72
C THR A 77 7.94 -5.60 -14.96
N ARG A 78 7.21 -6.20 -14.00
CA ARG A 78 6.47 -7.46 -14.18
C ARG A 78 4.97 -7.22 -14.46
N SER A 79 4.65 -6.22 -15.27
CA SER A 79 3.29 -5.95 -15.78
C SER A 79 2.74 -7.03 -16.73
N ASP A 80 3.36 -8.21 -16.85
CA ASP A 80 2.81 -9.33 -17.63
C ASP A 80 1.53 -9.93 -16.99
N LEU A 81 1.17 -9.49 -15.77
CA LEU A 81 -0.10 -9.78 -15.09
C LEU A 81 -1.22 -8.76 -15.36
N LEU A 82 -0.96 -7.67 -16.10
CA LEU A 82 -2.05 -6.89 -16.66
C LEU A 82 -2.56 -7.67 -17.88
N PRO A 83 -3.82 -8.13 -17.92
CA PRO A 83 -4.36 -8.64 -19.17
C PRO A 83 -4.18 -7.51 -20.17
N ARG A 84 -3.39 -7.77 -21.21
CA ARG A 84 -3.39 -6.94 -22.41
C ARG A 84 -4.83 -6.99 -22.90
N VAL A 85 -5.65 -6.02 -22.48
CA VAL A 85 -6.94 -5.78 -23.10
C VAL A 85 -6.57 -5.28 -24.48
N TYR A 86 -6.42 -6.24 -25.40
CA TYR A 86 -6.32 -6.01 -26.81
C TYR A 86 -7.63 -5.36 -27.23
N TYR A 87 -7.69 -4.02 -27.22
CA TYR A 87 -8.58 -3.34 -28.16
C TYR A 87 -7.92 -3.44 -29.55
N ARG A 88 -7.94 -4.67 -30.07
CA ARG A 88 -7.70 -4.92 -31.49
C ARG A 88 -9.01 -4.58 -32.16
N GLY A 89 -9.01 -3.46 -32.88
CA GLY A 89 -10.12 -3.06 -33.73
C GLY A 89 -10.53 -4.20 -34.65
N THR A 90 -11.84 -4.30 -34.84
CA THR A 90 -12.41 -4.90 -36.04
C THR A 90 -13.38 -3.85 -36.57
N CYS A 91 -12.94 -3.25 -37.68
CA CYS A 91 -13.70 -2.48 -38.69
C CYS A 91 -14.59 -1.34 -38.21
#